data_AF-X1IC46-F1
#
_entry.id   AF-X1IC46-F1
#
_cell.length_a   1.000
_cell.length_b   1.000
_cell.length_c   1.000
_cell.angle_alpha   90.00
_cell.angle_beta   90.00
_cell.angle_gamma   90.00
#
_symmetry.space_group_name_H-M   'P 1'
#
loop_
_entity.id
_entity.type
_entity.pdbx_description
1 polymer ?
#
loop_
_entity_poly.entity_id
_entity_poly.type
_entity_poly.pdbx_seq_one_letter_code
_entity_poly.pdbx_strand_id
1 'polypeptide(L)'
;YRARVEYIKGEPEYQPWRKQPELTVWLSIDSPHSTSGFGISLPLKEYAPDELKRLIEEEGTRQWEKILAKDETERKETEARIARRDAAQEIARKVAEAAGVEHMENKR
;
A
#
# COMPACT_ATOMS: atom_id res chain seq x y z
N TYR A 1 16.05 -0.31 -0.59
CA TYR A 1 15.25 -0.67 0.61
C TYR A 1 15.89 -1.89 1.25
N ARG A 2 16.15 -1.87 2.57
CA ARG A 2 16.59 -3.07 3.30
C ARG A 2 15.38 -3.59 4.07
N ALA A 3 14.96 -4.82 3.76
CA ALA A 3 13.89 -5.49 4.49
C ALA A 3 14.49 -6.37 5.60
N ARG A 4 13.80 -6.47 6.73
CA ARG A 4 14.15 -7.39 7.81
C ARG A 4 12.87 -8.09 8.30
N VAL A 5 12.99 -9.37 8.61
CA VAL A 5 11.92 -10.11 9.29
C VAL A 5 11.76 -9.54 10.69
N GLU A 6 10.56 -9.08 11.01
CA GLU A 6 10.21 -8.55 12.33
C GLU A 6 9.64 -9.65 13.21
N TYR A 7 8.71 -10.45 12.68
CA TYR A 7 8.19 -11.61 13.37
C TYR A 7 7.70 -12.68 12.39
N ILE A 8 7.59 -13.91 12.92
CA ILE A 8 6.96 -15.06 12.26
C ILE A 8 5.93 -15.62 13.23
N LYS A 9 4.71 -15.85 12.75
CA LYS A 9 3.60 -16.37 13.56
C LYS A 9 2.86 -17.47 12.79
N GLY A 10 2.60 -18.60 13.45
CA GLY A 10 1.63 -19.57 12.97
C GLY A 10 0.21 -19.06 13.19
N GLU A 11 -0.56 -18.98 12.11
CA GLU A 11 -1.96 -18.58 12.15
C GLU A 11 -2.88 -19.79 11.89
N PRO A 12 -3.70 -20.17 12.88
CA PRO A 12 -4.70 -21.20 12.68
C PRO A 12 -5.84 -20.72 11.77
N GLU A 13 -6.62 -21.66 11.24
CA GLU A 13 -7.80 -21.39 10.42
C GLU A 13 -8.93 -20.82 11.29
N TYR A 14 -8.85 -19.53 11.63
CA TYR A 14 -9.89 -18.84 12.41
C TYR A 14 -10.76 -17.88 11.59
N GLN A 15 -10.36 -17.58 10.35
CA GLN A 15 -11.02 -16.58 9.52
C GLN A 15 -11.75 -17.24 8.35
N PRO A 16 -13.01 -16.87 8.06
CA PRO A 16 -13.81 -17.49 6.99
C PRO A 16 -13.18 -17.46 5.59
N TRP A 17 -12.24 -16.54 5.35
CA TRP A 17 -11.52 -16.40 4.09
C TRP A 17 -10.17 -17.14 4.06
N ARG A 18 -9.67 -17.64 5.19
CA ARG A 18 -8.50 -18.52 5.23
C ARG A 18 -9.00 -19.95 5.14
N LYS A 19 -8.53 -20.68 4.13
CA LYS A 19 -8.96 -22.06 3.85
C LYS A 19 -8.06 -23.13 4.48
N GLN A 20 -6.90 -22.70 5.01
CA GLN A 20 -5.87 -23.56 5.58
C GLN A 20 -5.06 -22.77 6.63
N PRO A 21 -4.42 -23.46 7.60
CA PRO A 21 -3.42 -22.86 8.49
C PRO A 21 -2.22 -22.32 7.70
N GLU A 22 -1.71 -21.16 8.09
CA GLU A 22 -0.62 -20.47 7.39
C GLU A 22 0.44 -19.96 8.37
N LEU A 23 1.66 -19.79 7.85
CA LEU A 23 2.73 -19.08 8.52
C LEU A 23 2.76 -17.64 8.02
N THR A 24 2.41 -16.69 8.88
CA THR A 24 2.51 -15.27 8.59
C THR A 24 3.93 -14.79 8.92
N VAL A 25 4.62 -14.22 7.93
CA VAL A 25 5.93 -13.58 8.11
C VAL A 25 5.76 -12.09 7.88
N TRP A 26 6.11 -11.27 8.87
CA TRP A 26 6.06 -9.81 8.76
C TRP A 26 7.44 -9.25 8.43
N LEU A 27 7.51 -8.52 7.32
CA LEU A 27 8.71 -7.87 6.81
C LEU A 27 8.62 -6.37 7.08
N SER A 28 9.55 -5.82 7.85
CA SER A 28 9.71 -4.37 8.00
C SER A 28 10.70 -3.84 6.99
N ILE A 29 10.39 -2.71 6.38
CA ILE A 29 11.26 -2.02 5.42
C ILE A 29 11.75 -0.74 6.07
N ASP A 30 13.07 -0.57 6.11
CA ASP A 30 13.65 0.75 6.43
C ASP A 30 13.39 1.71 5.25
N SER A 31 12.47 2.64 5.48
CA SER A 31 12.22 3.79 4.61
C SER A 31 12.49 5.07 5.40
N PRO A 32 13.14 6.09 4.80
CA PRO A 32 13.47 7.35 5.48
C PRO A 32 12.26 8.17 5.94
N HIS A 33 11.03 7.79 5.57
CA HIS A 33 9.82 8.55 5.87
C HIS A 33 8.78 7.79 6.73
N SER A 34 8.91 6.46 6.91
CA SER A 34 8.02 5.66 7.77
C SER A 34 8.56 4.24 8.00
N THR A 35 8.24 3.65 9.16
CA THR A 35 8.39 2.20 9.37
C THR A 35 7.22 1.50 8.67
N SER A 36 7.37 1.23 7.38
CA SER A 36 6.35 0.50 6.62
C SER A 36 6.73 -0.97 6.54
N GLY A 37 5.78 -1.86 6.82
CA GLY A 37 5.96 -3.30 6.73
C GLY A 37 4.80 -3.96 6.01
N PHE A 38 5.02 -5.19 5.56
CA PHE A 38 3.99 -6.00 4.94
C PHE A 38 4.13 -7.46 5.35
N GLY A 39 3.01 -8.16 5.37
CA GLY A 39 2.94 -9.59 5.66
C GLY A 39 3.00 -10.42 4.38
N ILE A 40 3.69 -11.56 4.46
CA ILE A 40 3.56 -12.65 3.49
C ILE A 40 3.00 -13.88 4.19
N SER A 41 2.23 -14.68 3.45
CA SER A 41 1.72 -15.98 3.90
C SER A 41 2.53 -17.10 3.26
N LEU A 42 3.03 -18.02 4.08
CA LEU A 42 3.66 -19.27 3.66
C LEU A 42 2.85 -20.47 4.18
N PRO A 43 2.97 -21.66 3.58
CA PRO A 43 2.36 -22.87 4.13
C PRO A 43 2.81 -23.15 5.57
N LEU A 44 1.91 -23.61 6.43
CA LEU A 44 2.29 -24.00 7.79
C LEU A 44 2.93 -25.40 7.77
N LYS A 45 4.26 -25.46 7.79
CA LYS A 45 5.05 -26.70 7.89
C LYS A 45 6.40 -26.43 8.56
N GLU A 46 7.15 -27.48 8.86
CA GLU A 46 8.55 -27.36 9.23
C GLU A 46 9.39 -27.05 7.99
N TYR A 47 10.32 -26.10 8.13
CA TYR A 47 11.21 -25.65 7.05
C TYR A 47 12.66 -25.89 7.45
N ALA A 48 13.47 -26.29 6.47
CA ALA A 48 14.91 -26.12 6.61
C ALA A 48 15.26 -24.62 6.65
N PRO A 49 16.28 -24.18 7.42
CA PRO A 49 16.63 -22.76 7.52
C PRO A 49 16.85 -22.07 6.17
N ASP A 50 17.54 -22.73 5.24
CA ASP A 50 17.82 -22.18 3.90
C ASP A 50 16.57 -22.16 3.01
N GLU A 51 15.68 -23.13 3.17
CA GLU A 51 14.40 -23.17 2.44
C GLU A 51 13.51 -21.99 2.88
N LEU A 52 13.36 -21.77 4.19
CA LEU A 52 12.55 -20.69 4.73
C LEU A 52 13.08 -19.33 4.26
N LYS A 53 14.39 -19.11 4.35
CA LYS A 53 15.01 -17.86 3.91
C LYS A 53 14.73 -17.59 2.44
N ARG A 54 14.93 -18.58 1.58
CA ARG A 54 14.66 -18.45 0.14
C ARG A 54 13.20 -18.11 -0.14
N LEU A 55 12.26 -18.79 0.51
CA LEU A 55 10.83 -18.53 0.31
C LEU A 55 10.42 -17.13 0.79
N ILE A 56 10.99 -16.66 1.90
CA ILE A 56 10.77 -15.29 2.38
C ILE A 56 11.29 -14.27 1.37
N GLU A 57 12.46 -14.51 0.77
CA GLU A 57 13.04 -13.63 -0.25
C GLU A 57 12.22 -13.61 -1.54
N GLU A 58 11.81 -14.78 -2.05
CA GLU A 58 11.01 -14.92 -3.27
C GLU A 58 9.62 -14.28 -3.12
N GLU A 59 8.87 -14.69 -2.10
CA GLU A 59 7.51 -14.19 -1.88
C GLU A 59 7.52 -12.74 -1.38
N GLY A 60 8.51 -12.36 -0.56
CA GLY A 60 8.72 -11.00 -0.12
C GLY A 60 8.95 -10.05 -1.30
N THR A 61 9.83 -10.41 -2.23
CA THR A 61 10.07 -9.66 -3.47
C THR A 61 8.78 -9.53 -4.29
N ARG A 62 8.07 -10.64 -4.51
CA ARG A 62 6.83 -10.65 -5.29
C ARG A 62 5.76 -9.73 -4.71
N GLN A 63 5.57 -9.75 -3.39
CA GLN A 63 4.58 -8.89 -2.74
C GLN A 63 5.01 -7.43 -2.74
N TRP A 64 6.30 -7.16 -2.57
CA TRP A 64 6.84 -5.81 -2.67
C TRP A 64 6.61 -5.18 -4.05
N GLU A 65 6.86 -5.92 -5.13
CA GLU A 65 6.58 -5.46 -6.49
C GLU A 65 5.10 -5.12 -6.70
N LYS A 66 4.18 -5.92 -6.15
CA LYS A 66 2.74 -5.63 -6.19
C LYS A 66 2.38 -4.37 -5.43
N ILE A 67 2.97 -4.15 -4.26
CA ILE A 67 2.76 -2.95 -3.45
C ILE A 67 3.22 -1.72 -4.23
N LEU A 68 4.40 -1.77 -4.85
CA LEU A 68 4.92 -0.66 -5.67
C LEU A 68 4.03 -0.36 -6.88
N ALA A 69 3.57 -1.38 -7.59
CA ALA A 69 2.67 -1.19 -8.73
C ALA A 69 1.32 -0.57 -8.32
N LYS A 70 0.80 -0.98 -7.16
CA LYS A 70 -0.43 -0.41 -6.58
C LYS A 70 -0.22 1.05 -6.17
N ASP A 71 0.86 1.34 -5.47
CA ASP A 71 1.21 2.72 -5.04
C ASP A 71 1.37 3.66 -6.23
N GLU A 72 2.03 3.22 -7.31
CA GLU A 72 2.15 4.02 -8.53
C GLU A 72 0.78 4.30 -9.17
N THR A 73 -0.11 3.32 -9.16
CA THR A 73 -1.48 3.46 -9.69
C THR A 73 -2.28 4.45 -8.86
N GLU A 74 -2.28 4.30 -7.54
CA GLU A 74 -2.97 5.20 -6.60
C GLU A 74 -2.42 6.63 -6.68
N ARG A 75 -1.11 6.79 -6.88
CA ARG A 75 -0.49 8.09 -7.11
C ARG A 75 -1.02 8.75 -8.38
N LYS A 76 -1.04 8.03 -9.52
CA LYS A 76 -1.58 8.54 -10.79
C LYS A 76 -3.06 8.92 -10.68
N GLU A 77 -3.86 8.11 -10.00
CA GLU A 77 -5.28 8.41 -9.74
C GLU A 77 -5.45 9.65 -8.87
N THR A 78 -4.59 9.81 -7.85
CA THR A 78 -4.59 10.97 -6.96
C THR A 78 -4.23 12.25 -7.72
N GLU A 79 -3.17 12.21 -8.53
CA GLU A 79 -2.75 13.32 -9.40
C GLU A 79 -3.86 13.71 -10.38
N ALA A 80 -4.50 12.73 -11.03
CA ALA A 80 -5.64 12.98 -11.92
C ALA A 80 -6.84 13.60 -11.19
N ARG A 81 -7.12 13.17 -9.96
CA ARG A 81 -8.19 13.73 -9.13
C ARG A 81 -7.90 15.17 -8.73
N ILE A 82 -6.65 15.48 -8.36
CA ILE A 82 -6.22 16.85 -8.06
C ILE A 82 -6.37 17.74 -9.30
N ALA A 83 -5.88 17.30 -10.46
CA ALA A 83 -6.00 18.07 -11.70
C ALA A 83 -7.47 18.35 -12.09
N ARG A 84 -8.37 17.37 -11.94
CA ARG A 84 -9.81 17.56 -12.17
C ARG A 84 -10.43 18.56 -11.19
N ARG A 85 -10.06 18.49 -9.92
CA ARG A 85 -10.52 19.44 -8.90
C ARG A 85 -10.08 20.85 -9.23
N ASP A 86 -8.81 21.04 -9.55
CA ASP A 86 -8.23 22.36 -9.82
C ASP A 86 -8.84 22.96 -11.12
N ALA A 87 -9.08 22.14 -12.14
CA ALA A 87 -9.81 22.57 -13.34
C ALA A 87 -11.27 23.00 -13.05
N ALA A 88 -11.97 22.26 -12.19
CA ALA A 88 -13.33 22.62 -11.76
C ALA A 88 -13.35 23.91 -10.95
N GLN A 89 -12.38 24.11 -10.04
CA GLN A 89 -12.22 25.35 -9.28
C GLN A 89 -11.94 26.54 -10.22
N GLU A 90 -11.11 26.35 -11.23
CA GLU A 90 -10.83 27.40 -12.21
C GLU A 90 -12.07 27.80 -13.03
N ILE A 91 -12.89 26.84 -13.45
CA ILE A 91 -14.16 27.13 -14.11
C ILE A 91 -15.10 27.87 -13.16
N ALA A 92 -15.23 27.41 -11.91
CA ALA A 92 -16.07 28.04 -10.90
C ALA A 92 -15.64 29.50 -10.64
N ARG A 93 -14.33 29.76 -10.59
CA ARG A 93 -13.77 31.11 -10.47
C ARG A 93 -14.20 32.02 -11.62
N LYS A 94 -14.06 31.56 -12.87
CA LYS A 94 -14.48 32.31 -14.07
C LYS A 94 -15.98 32.60 -14.09
N VAL A 95 -16.80 31.63 -13.68
CA VAL A 95 -18.26 31.81 -13.59
C VAL A 95 -18.64 32.83 -12.51
N ALA A 96 -18.00 32.75 -11.33
CA ALA A 96 -18.23 33.70 -10.24
C ALA A 96 -17.86 35.13 -10.65
N GLU A 97 -16.71 35.30 -11.31
CA GLU A 97 -16.24 36.58 -11.84
C GLU A 97 -17.22 37.15 -12.89
N ALA A 98 -17.69 36.34 -13.83
CA ALA A 98 -18.68 36.75 -14.84
C ALA A 98 -20.04 37.10 -14.24
N ALA A 99 -20.44 36.45 -13.14
CA ALA A 99 -21.68 36.72 -12.44
C ALA A 99 -21.58 37.86 -11.41
N GLY A 100 -20.39 38.44 -11.21
CA GLY A 100 -20.16 39.54 -10.26
C GLY A 100 -20.33 39.12 -8.79
N VAL A 101 -20.12 37.84 -8.47
CA VAL A 101 -20.27 37.29 -7.11
C VAL A 101 -18.90 36.89 -6.57
N GLU A 102 -18.67 37.12 -5.27
CA GLU A 102 -17.40 36.79 -4.62
C GLU A 102 -17.18 35.26 -4.57
N HIS A 103 -16.04 34.80 -5.08
CA HIS A 103 -15.69 33.37 -5.06
C HIS A 103 -15.16 32.98 -3.67
N MET A 104 -15.90 32.17 -2.91
CA MET A 104 -15.40 31.60 -1.67
C MET A 104 -14.47 30.42 -1.95
N GLU A 105 -13.16 30.66 -1.92
CA GLU A 105 -12.17 29.58 -1.90
C GLU A 105 -12.31 28.76 -0.62
N ASN A 106 -12.55 27.47 -0.77
CA ASN A 106 -12.65 26.54 0.35
C ASN A 106 -11.23 26.26 0.86
N LYS A 107 -10.77 27.01 1.87
CA LYS A 107 -9.48 26.79 2.54
C LYS A 107 -9.53 25.49 3.35
N ARG A 108 -8.88 24.44 2.86
CA ARG A 108 -8.49 23.27 3.65
C ARG A 108 -7.07 22.85 3.32
#